data_AF-A0A7C2PY29-F1
#
_entry.id   AF-A0A7C2PY29-F1
#
_cell.length_a   1.000
_cell.length_b   1.000
_cell.length_c   1.000
_cell.angle_alpha   90.00
_cell.angle_beta   90.00
_cell.angle_gamma   90.00
#
_symmetry.space_group_name_H-M   'P 1'
#
loop_
_entity.id
_entity.type
_entity.pdbx_description
1 polymer ?
#
loop_
_entity_poly.entity_id
_entity_poly.type
_entity_poly.pdbx_seq_one_letter_code
_entity_poly.pdbx_strand_id
1 'polypeptide(L)'
;MGCSRSICPTGQDTILRWAVEADGAALTTRPETGPRQSAMCSSKPRAAFTLVELLVVVAIVGLLLAILIPSLAAARRQTERVVCASHLRQIGHGFIMYAEAHGGLAMPLAYT
;
A
#
# COMPACT_ATOMS: atom_id res chain seq x y z
N MET A 1 -14.63 -28.66 -5.40
CA MET A 1 -14.68 -28.11 -6.77
C MET A 1 -15.06 -26.64 -6.66
N GLY A 2 -14.11 -25.75 -6.90
CA GLY A 2 -14.29 -24.31 -6.69
C GLY A 2 -12.95 -23.57 -6.74
N CYS A 3 -12.13 -23.92 -7.73
CA CYS A 3 -10.91 -23.22 -8.07
C CYS A 3 -11.33 -22.02 -8.95
N SER A 4 -11.78 -20.94 -8.32
CA SER A 4 -11.98 -19.68 -9.03
C SER A 4 -10.61 -19.03 -9.20
N ARG A 5 -10.14 -19.08 -10.45
CA ARG A 5 -8.87 -18.55 -10.94
C ARG A 5 -8.74 -17.05 -10.67
N SER A 6 -7.49 -16.61 -10.76
CA SER A 6 -6.97 -15.24 -10.86
C SER A 6 -6.97 -14.41 -9.58
N ILE A 7 -5.96 -14.63 -8.73
CA ILE A 7 -4.89 -13.64 -8.43
C ILE A 7 -3.83 -14.40 -7.60
N CYS A 8 -2.80 -14.88 -8.28
CA CYS A 8 -1.51 -15.19 -7.67
C CYS A 8 -0.47 -14.41 -8.47
N PRO A 9 0.19 -13.39 -7.91
CA PRO A 9 1.50 -13.02 -8.38
C PRO A 9 2.49 -13.90 -7.61
N THR A 10 2.90 -15.00 -8.22
CA THR A 10 4.20 -15.61 -7.92
C THR A 10 5.27 -14.59 -8.30
N GLY A 11 6.21 -14.33 -7.40
CA GLY A 11 7.31 -13.42 -7.66
C GLY A 11 8.11 -13.81 -8.90
N GLN A 12 8.02 -12.96 -9.91
CA GLN A 12 9.07 -12.57 -10.85
C GLN A 12 8.56 -11.32 -11.60
N ASP A 13 9.48 -10.41 -11.91
CA ASP A 13 9.32 -9.19 -12.75
C ASP A 13 8.84 -7.89 -12.08
N THR A 14 9.57 -7.46 -11.04
CA THR A 14 9.73 -6.04 -10.68
C THR A 14 10.58 -5.23 -11.69
N ILE A 15 10.95 -5.79 -12.85
CA ILE A 15 11.67 -5.08 -13.93
C ILE A 15 10.77 -4.05 -14.63
N LEU A 16 9.44 -4.18 -14.54
CA LEU A 16 8.49 -3.19 -15.08
C LEU A 16 7.87 -2.32 -13.98
N ARG A 17 8.63 -2.02 -12.92
CA ARG A 17 8.46 -0.77 -12.18
C ARG A 17 9.03 0.36 -13.04
N TRP A 18 8.18 0.93 -13.88
CA TRP A 18 8.10 2.36 -14.17
C TRP A 18 9.04 3.18 -13.26
N ALA A 19 10.11 3.71 -13.83
CA ALA A 19 10.06 5.11 -14.27
C ALA A 19 9.61 6.06 -13.15
N VAL A 20 10.20 5.93 -11.95
CA VAL A 20 10.52 7.06 -11.05
C VAL A 20 11.62 7.89 -11.75
N GLU A 21 11.31 8.29 -12.97
CA GLU A 21 11.99 9.28 -13.79
C GLU A 21 11.49 10.63 -13.28
N ALA A 22 11.80 10.94 -12.02
CA ALA A 22 11.35 12.16 -11.36
C ALA A 22 12.37 12.67 -10.36
N ASP A 23 13.66 12.62 -10.71
CA ASP A 23 14.67 13.48 -10.12
C ASP A 23 15.15 14.49 -11.16
N GLY A 24 14.18 15.31 -11.62
CA GLY A 24 14.45 16.58 -12.24
C GLY A 24 15.11 17.52 -11.23
N ALA A 25 16.43 17.39 -11.08
CA ALA A 25 17.28 18.34 -10.38
C ALA A 25 17.43 19.62 -11.22
N ALA A 26 16.34 20.37 -11.34
CA ALA A 26 16.32 21.72 -11.87
C ALA A 26 15.97 22.71 -10.74
N LEU A 27 16.84 22.81 -9.73
CA LEU A 27 16.88 24.01 -8.89
C LEU A 27 17.65 25.09 -9.66
N THR A 28 16.97 25.67 -10.65
CA THR A 28 17.29 27.01 -11.12
C THR A 28 16.93 27.99 -10.02
N THR A 29 17.92 28.74 -9.59
CA THR A 29 17.79 29.95 -8.81
C THR A 29 16.90 30.95 -9.56
N ARG A 30 15.85 31.45 -8.91
CA ARG A 30 15.32 32.79 -9.21
C ARG A 30 15.26 33.60 -7.93
N PRO A 31 16.18 34.55 -7.71
CA PRO A 31 15.94 35.67 -6.83
C PRO A 31 15.20 36.73 -7.66
N GLU A 32 13.91 36.91 -7.43
CA GLU A 32 13.16 38.02 -8.03
C GLU A 32 12.44 38.79 -6.91
N THR A 33 13.18 39.71 -6.31
CA THR A 33 12.63 40.82 -5.52
C THR A 33 12.00 41.85 -6.48
N GLY A 34 10.68 41.92 -6.52
CA GLY A 34 9.94 42.99 -7.18
C GLY A 34 9.09 43.79 -6.18
N PRO A 35 9.14 45.14 -6.18
CA PRO A 35 8.28 45.93 -5.32
C PRO A 35 6.90 46.18 -5.96
N ARG A 36 5.88 46.07 -5.11
CA ARG A 36 4.66 46.90 -5.04
C ARG A 36 3.79 47.03 -6.29
N GLN A 37 2.61 46.40 -6.22
CA GLN A 37 1.39 47.01 -6.73
C GLN A 37 0.25 46.84 -5.72
N SER A 38 -0.09 47.95 -5.06
CA SER A 38 -1.34 48.15 -4.34
C SER A 38 -2.48 48.18 -5.36
N ALA A 39 -3.11 47.03 -5.61
CA ALA A 39 -4.38 46.98 -6.32
C ALA A 39 -5.52 47.01 -5.29
N MET A 40 -6.21 48.15 -5.28
CA MET A 40 -7.55 48.48 -4.78
C MET A 40 -8.36 47.31 -4.20
N CYS A 41 -8.85 47.48 -2.97
CA CYS A 41 -9.76 46.54 -2.29
C CYS A 41 -11.10 46.45 -3.01
N SER A 42 -11.21 45.61 -4.04
CA SER A 42 -12.49 45.02 -4.43
C SER A 42 -12.80 43.96 -3.37
N SER A 43 -13.56 44.35 -2.34
CA SER A 43 -14.09 43.42 -1.34
C SER A 43 -15.17 42.56 -1.99
N LYS A 44 -14.75 41.64 -2.85
CA LYS A 44 -15.57 40.50 -3.22
C LYS A 44 -15.90 39.79 -1.91
N PRO A 45 -17.18 39.57 -1.56
CA PRO A 45 -17.52 38.89 -0.32
C PRO A 45 -16.80 37.56 -0.34
N ARG A 46 -15.79 37.42 0.52
CA ARG A 46 -15.12 36.15 0.72
C ARG A 46 -16.19 35.22 1.27
N ALA A 47 -16.57 34.22 0.50
CA ALA A 47 -17.45 33.16 0.99
C ALA A 47 -16.76 32.53 2.21
N ALA A 48 -17.20 32.93 3.40
CA ALA A 48 -16.75 32.33 4.64
C ALA A 48 -17.46 31.00 4.74
N PHE A 49 -16.70 29.90 4.74
CA PHE A 49 -17.22 28.59 5.09
C PHE A 49 -17.87 28.68 6.46
N THR A 50 -19.10 28.20 6.56
CA THR A 50 -19.75 28.12 7.85
C THR A 50 -19.01 27.07 8.67
N LEU A 51 -18.76 27.34 9.96
CA LEU A 51 -18.16 26.35 10.87
C LEU A 51 -18.94 25.02 10.84
N VAL A 52 -20.23 25.08 10.55
CA VAL A 52 -21.14 23.94 10.42
C VAL A 52 -20.80 23.05 9.22
N GLU A 53 -20.43 23.61 8.06
CA GLU A 53 -20.04 22.83 6.88
C GLU A 53 -18.80 21.98 7.13
N LEU A 54 -17.82 22.49 7.88
CA LEU A 54 -16.64 21.70 8.26
C LEU A 54 -16.94 20.72 9.40
N LEU A 55 -17.81 21.11 10.34
CA LEU A 55 -18.18 20.28 11.49
C LEU A 55 -18.87 18.99 11.09
N VAL A 56 -19.81 19.03 10.13
CA VAL A 56 -20.51 17.81 9.68
C VAL A 56 -19.58 16.83 8.96
N VAL A 57 -18.57 17.34 8.26
CA VAL A 57 -17.60 16.50 7.52
C VAL A 57 -16.74 15.69 8.48
N VAL A 58 -16.16 16.34 9.49
CA VAL A 58 -15.32 15.63 10.47
C VAL A 58 -16.15 14.64 11.30
N ALA A 59 -17.44 14.93 11.53
CA ALA A 59 -18.35 14.01 12.20
C ALA A 59 -18.56 12.72 11.38
N ILE A 60 -18.80 12.84 10.07
CA ILE A 60 -19.01 11.68 9.19
C ILE A 60 -17.70 10.89 9.00
N VAL A 61 -16.57 11.58 8.79
CA VAL A 61 -15.26 10.91 8.67
C VAL A 61 -14.91 10.14 9.93
N GLY A 62 -15.19 10.70 11.11
CA GLY A 62 -14.99 10.02 12.39
C GLY A 62 -15.83 8.74 12.51
N LEU A 63 -17.10 8.79 12.11
CA LEU A 63 -17.99 7.62 12.10
C LEU A 63 -17.47 6.52 11.15
N LEU A 64 -17.00 6.90 9.96
CA LEU A 64 -16.42 5.96 9.00
C LEU A 64 -15.15 5.30 9.56
N LEU A 65 -14.23 6.07 10.15
CA LEU A 65 -13.00 5.54 10.72
C LEU A 65 -13.25 4.61 11.91
N ALA A 66 -14.27 4.90 12.73
CA ALA A 66 -14.64 4.07 13.87
C ALA A 66 -14.99 2.63 13.45
N ILE A 67 -15.57 2.44 12.27
CA ILE A 67 -15.93 1.12 11.71
C ILE A 67 -14.79 0.56 10.83
N LEU A 68 -14.02 1.44 10.18
CA LEU A 68 -12.95 1.03 9.26
C LEU A 68 -11.70 0.50 9.98
N ILE A 69 -11.28 1.10 11.09
CA ILE A 69 -10.10 0.66 11.84
C ILE A 69 -10.23 -0.80 12.34
N PRO A 70 -11.33 -1.22 13.00
CA PRO A 70 -11.47 -2.59 13.48
C PRO A 70 -11.55 -3.62 12.34
N SER A 71 -12.21 -3.26 11.23
CA SER A 71 -12.31 -4.13 10.05
C SER A 71 -10.95 -4.31 9.37
N LEU A 72 -10.14 -3.25 9.26
CA LEU A 72 -8.79 -3.32 8.70
C LEU A 72 -7.84 -4.17 9.55
N ALA A 73 -7.95 -4.11 10.89
CA ALA A 73 -7.15 -4.93 11.79
C ALA A 73 -7.48 -6.44 11.65
N ALA A 74 -8.75 -6.79 11.46
CA ALA A 74 -9.16 -8.16 11.20
C ALA A 74 -8.61 -8.70 9.87
N ALA A 75 -8.64 -7.88 8.81
CA ALA A 75 -8.09 -8.24 7.49
C ALA A 75 -6.59 -8.52 7.55
N ARG A 76 -5.80 -7.68 8.26
CA ARG A 76 -4.35 -7.89 8.42
C ARG A 76 -4.02 -9.23 9.08
N ARG A 77 -4.71 -9.57 10.16
CA ARG A 77 -4.52 -10.87 10.84
C ARG A 77 -4.87 -12.06 9.95
N GLN A 78 -5.86 -11.91 9.05
CA GLN A 78 -6.15 -12.94 8.05
C GLN A 78 -5.03 -13.05 7.02
N THR A 79 -4.52 -11.94 6.52
CA THR A 79 -3.37 -11.94 5.58
C THR A 79 -2.14 -12.61 6.17
N GLU A 80 -1.78 -12.32 7.42
CA GLU A 80 -0.64 -12.95 8.10
C GLU A 80 -0.79 -14.48 8.17
N ARG A 81 -1.99 -14.97 8.48
CA ARG A 81 -2.29 -16.41 8.49
C ARG A 81 -2.17 -17.03 7.09
N VAL A 82 -2.66 -16.33 6.07
CA VAL A 82 -2.57 -16.78 4.68
C VAL A 82 -1.12 -16.84 4.21
N VAL A 83 -0.29 -15.84 4.55
CA VAL A 83 1.13 -15.81 4.25
C VAL A 83 1.86 -16.96 4.94
N CYS A 84 1.62 -17.16 6.24
CA CYS A 84 2.20 -18.28 7.00
C CYS A 84 1.82 -19.65 6.38
N ALA A 85 0.54 -19.84 6.05
CA ALA A 85 0.07 -21.05 5.38
C ALA A 85 0.72 -21.25 4.00
N SER A 86 0.96 -20.16 3.26
CA SER A 86 1.67 -20.21 1.98
C SER A 86 3.13 -20.63 2.15
N HIS A 87 3.84 -20.09 3.15
CA HIS A 87 5.23 -20.48 3.43
C HIS A 87 5.33 -21.95 3.83
N LEU A 88 4.42 -22.45 4.68
CA LEU A 88 4.37 -23.87 5.04
C LEU A 88 4.10 -24.77 3.83
N ARG A 89 3.21 -24.35 2.93
CA ARG A 89 2.98 -25.08 1.67
C ARG A 89 4.23 -25.08 0.78
N GLN A 90 4.94 -23.96 0.66
CA GLN A 90 6.18 -23.89 -0.13
C GLN A 90 7.26 -24.81 0.43
N ILE A 91 7.42 -24.86 1.76
CA ILE A 91 8.32 -25.80 2.43
C ILE A 91 7.89 -27.25 2.19
N GLY A 92 6.59 -27.55 2.34
CA GLY A 92 6.03 -28.88 2.07
C GLY A 92 6.26 -29.34 0.63
N HIS A 93 6.07 -28.44 -0.35
CA HIS A 93 6.42 -28.69 -1.73
C HIS A 93 7.92 -28.97 -1.92
N GLY A 94 8.80 -28.23 -1.22
CA GLY A 94 10.23 -28.49 -1.21
C GLY A 94 10.58 -29.91 -0.76
N PHE A 95 9.94 -30.41 0.30
CA PHE A 95 10.14 -31.78 0.77
C PHE A 95 9.68 -32.83 -0.24
N ILE A 96 8.53 -32.61 -0.90
CA ILE A 96 8.02 -33.51 -1.93
C ILE A 96 8.99 -33.55 -3.12
N MET A 97 9.41 -32.39 -3.62
CA MET A 97 10.37 -32.27 -4.73
C MET A 97 11.71 -32.94 -4.41
N TYR A 98 12.18 -32.82 -3.16
CA TYR A 98 13.41 -33.48 -2.72
C TYR A 98 13.26 -35.01 -2.70
N ALA A 99 12.17 -35.51 -2.13
CA ALA A 99 11.90 -36.95 -2.03
C ALA A 99 11.75 -37.59 -3.43
N GLU A 100 11.11 -36.90 -4.37
CA GLU A 100 11.03 -37.33 -5.77
C GLU A 100 12.42 -37.43 -6.41
N ALA A 101 13.31 -36.46 -6.16
CA ALA A 101 14.66 -36.46 -6.71
C ALA A 101 15.58 -37.53 -6.11
N HIS A 102 15.33 -37.99 -4.88
CA HIS A 102 16.20 -38.93 -4.14
C HIS A 102 15.54 -40.29 -3.85
N GLY A 103 14.55 -40.71 -4.65
CA GLY A 103 13.98 -42.07 -4.54
C GLY A 103 13.20 -42.33 -3.24
N GLY A 104 12.56 -41.32 -2.67
CA GLY A 104 11.74 -41.41 -1.46
C GLY A 104 12.51 -41.20 -0.15
N LEU A 105 13.80 -40.87 -0.21
CA LEU A 105 14.58 -40.47 0.96
C LEU A 105 14.14 -39.07 1.44
N ALA A 106 13.79 -38.96 2.73
CA ALA A 106 13.49 -37.68 3.35
C ALA A 106 14.75 -36.79 3.42
N MET A 107 14.55 -35.48 3.32
CA MET A 107 15.66 -34.51 3.38
C MET A 107 16.44 -34.67 4.69
N PRO A 108 17.79 -34.76 4.64
CA PRO A 108 18.59 -34.88 5.84
C PRO A 108 18.45 -33.61 6.68
N LEU A 109 17.76 -33.70 7.82
CA LEU A 109 17.71 -32.65 8.82
C LEU A 109 19.02 -32.62 9.61
N ALA A 110 20.12 -32.26 8.93
CA ALA A 110 21.35 -31.88 9.58
C ALA A 110 21.23 -30.39 9.96
N TYR A 111 20.69 -30.13 11.15
CA TYR A 111 20.78 -28.81 11.76
C TYR A 111 21.93 -28.85 12.80
N THR A 112 22.96 -28.03 12.57
CA THR A 112 23.99 -27.64 13.55
C THR A 112 23.89 -26.14 13.77
#